data_AF-A0AAV2ZS50-F1
#
_entry.id   AF-A0AAV2ZS50-F1
#
_cell.length_a   1.000
_cell.length_b   1.000
_cell.length_c   1.000
_cell.angle_alpha   90.00
_cell.angle_beta   90.00
_cell.angle_gamma   90.00
#
_symmetry.space_group_name_H-M   'P 1'
#
loop_
_entity.id
_entity.type
_entity.pdbx_description
1 polymer ?
#
loop_
_entity_poly.entity_id
_entity_poly.type
_entity_poly.pdbx_seq_one_letter_code
_entity_poly.pdbx_strand_id
1 'polypeptide(L)'
;MNHIDVSEFKARFKKTIHSVMKNVTIHFKDFGDGMWIRIAWGQTSMKPNQYRPTFVVYHTQTPYVFITSLLNTFRPVLCQALLSAAKYSQIQEMELKSRCLDSLKDLVFKRFTQVSLSLDARVTYENLKEKERIHHLTRETFGDGPLPKLENASYKLETTFKGEHGIAEKIEPFRCVVKFSSPNLLESIRSLAPSGVAEAPISSLLTCIPHRARNMFKISDKKPMQPTSSQATN
;
A
#
# COMPACT_ATOMS: atom_id res chain seq x y z
N MET A 1 23.91 4.30 -6.66
CA MET A 1 23.03 5.32 -6.07
C MET A 1 23.56 6.67 -6.55
N ASN A 2 22.85 7.34 -7.48
CA ASN A 2 23.36 8.57 -8.10
C ASN A 2 23.30 9.71 -7.09
N HIS A 3 24.45 10.11 -6.56
CA HIS A 3 24.54 11.28 -5.69
C HIS A 3 24.24 12.52 -6.52
N ILE A 4 23.06 13.10 -6.36
CA ILE A 4 22.69 14.36 -7.02
C ILE A 4 23.48 15.48 -6.35
N ASP A 5 24.34 16.15 -7.11
CA ASP A 5 24.97 17.40 -6.66
C ASP A 5 23.90 18.48 -6.54
N VAL A 6 23.69 18.97 -5.32
CA VAL A 6 22.69 19.99 -4.97
C VAL A 6 22.93 21.30 -5.72
N SER A 7 24.19 21.68 -5.95
CA SER A 7 24.54 22.90 -6.68
C SER A 7 24.21 22.76 -8.16
N GLU A 8 24.52 21.60 -8.74
CA GLU A 8 24.17 21.28 -10.12
C GLU A 8 22.65 21.24 -10.31
N PHE A 9 21.93 20.61 -9.37
CA PHE A 9 20.47 20.57 -9.36
C PHE A 9 19.89 21.99 -9.35
N LYS A 10 20.32 22.84 -8.40
CA LYS A 10 19.83 24.22 -8.25
C LYS A 10 20.05 25.03 -9.54
N ALA A 11 21.21 24.87 -10.19
CA ALA A 11 21.54 25.55 -11.44
C ALA A 11 20.66 25.06 -12.62
N ARG A 12 20.55 23.75 -12.82
CA ARG A 12 19.73 23.15 -13.88
C ARG A 12 18.24 23.46 -13.73
N PHE A 13 17.74 23.39 -12.49
CA PHE A 13 16.35 23.71 -12.18
C PHE A 13 16.03 25.15 -12.54
N LYS A 14 16.83 26.11 -12.06
CA LYS A 14 16.67 27.54 -12.40
C LYS A 14 16.73 27.77 -13.91
N LYS A 15 17.73 27.18 -14.58
CA LYS A 15 17.90 27.32 -16.04
C LYS A 15 16.67 26.84 -16.81
N THR A 16 16.12 25.68 -16.44
CA THR A 16 14.97 25.07 -17.12
C THR A 16 13.68 25.88 -16.90
N ILE A 17 13.45 26.42 -15.70
CA ILE A 17 12.28 27.29 -15.48
C ILE A 17 12.46 28.60 -16.23
N HIS A 18 13.63 29.24 -16.14
CA HIS A 18 13.88 30.55 -16.76
C HIS A 18 13.91 30.52 -18.28
N SER A 19 14.20 29.37 -18.91
CA SER A 19 14.09 29.23 -20.37
C SER A 19 12.65 29.31 -20.87
N VAL A 20 11.67 28.99 -20.01
CA VAL A 20 10.24 29.03 -20.36
C VAL A 20 9.58 30.30 -19.80
N MET A 21 9.97 30.73 -18.59
CA MET A 21 9.31 31.83 -17.88
C MET A 21 10.30 32.87 -17.35
N LYS A 22 10.17 34.10 -17.84
CA LYS A 22 11.03 35.23 -17.43
C LYS A 22 10.67 35.77 -16.03
N ASN A 23 9.37 35.81 -15.71
CA ASN A 23 8.87 36.39 -14.45
C ASN A 23 8.63 35.31 -13.41
N VAL A 24 9.70 34.79 -12.81
CA VAL A 24 9.62 33.81 -11.72
C VAL A 24 10.64 34.14 -10.65
N THR A 25 10.28 33.93 -9.38
CA THR A 25 11.22 34.01 -8.27
C THR A 25 11.37 32.63 -7.65
N ILE A 26 12.61 32.13 -7.60
CA ILE A 26 12.93 30.82 -7.04
C ILE A 26 13.89 31.00 -5.86
N HIS A 27 13.47 30.55 -4.69
CA HIS A 27 14.32 30.48 -3.50
C HIS A 27 14.50 29.04 -3.06
N PHE A 28 15.72 28.72 -2.66
CA PHE A 28 16.09 27.42 -2.13
C PHE A 28 16.44 27.60 -0.66
N LYS A 29 15.97 26.69 0.17
CA LYS A 29 16.35 26.62 1.58
C LYS A 29 16.54 25.16 1.94
N ASP A 30 17.70 24.83 2.47
CA ASP A 30 17.92 23.51 3.03
C ASP A 30 17.35 23.54 4.46
N PHE A 31 16.37 22.69 4.76
CA PHE A 31 15.67 22.69 6.05
C PHE A 31 15.23 21.27 6.41
N GLY A 32 15.67 20.81 7.59
CA GLY A 32 15.50 19.42 8.00
C GLY A 32 16.29 18.48 7.10
N ASP A 33 15.63 17.42 6.64
CA ASP A 33 16.17 16.37 5.79
C ASP A 33 15.91 16.59 4.29
N GLY A 34 15.43 17.77 3.90
CA GLY A 34 15.02 18.07 2.53
C GLY A 34 15.40 19.47 2.05
N MET A 35 15.47 19.62 0.73
CA MET A 35 15.60 20.90 0.05
C MET A 35 14.21 21.47 -0.24
N TRP A 36 13.96 22.64 0.32
CA TRP A 36 12.74 23.41 0.09
C TRP A 36 12.95 24.39 -1.05
N ILE A 37 12.03 24.37 -1.99
CA ILE A 37 12.02 25.26 -3.15
C ILE A 37 10.73 26.06 -3.09
N ARG A 38 10.85 27.37 -2.88
CA ARG A 38 9.74 28.31 -2.96
C ARG A 38 9.75 28.95 -4.32
N ILE A 39 8.65 28.83 -5.05
CA ILE A 39 8.49 29.35 -6.40
C ILE A 39 7.32 30.33 -6.40
N ALA A 40 7.59 31.61 -6.67
CA ALA A 40 6.56 32.58 -6.95
C ALA A 40 6.43 32.73 -8.47
N TRP A 41 5.23 32.48 -8.98
CA TRP A 41 4.93 32.52 -10.41
C TRP A 41 4.42 33.90 -10.83
N GLY A 42 4.89 34.41 -11.96
CA GLY A 42 4.37 35.60 -12.62
C GLY A 42 3.81 35.25 -13.99
N GLN A 43 2.77 35.96 -14.41
CA GLN A 43 2.28 35.92 -15.79
C GLN A 43 3.08 36.91 -16.66
N THR A 44 2.92 36.79 -17.99
CA THR A 44 3.77 37.38 -19.04
C THR A 44 4.04 38.90 -18.92
N SER A 45 3.23 39.63 -18.14
CA SER A 45 3.35 41.07 -17.90
C SER A 45 3.33 41.49 -16.43
N MET A 46 3.16 40.55 -15.48
CA MET A 46 3.03 40.85 -14.05
C MET A 46 4.22 40.36 -13.23
N LYS A 47 4.57 41.12 -12.19
CA LYS A 47 5.56 40.68 -11.20
C LYS A 47 5.11 39.35 -10.56
N PRO A 48 6.06 38.47 -10.17
CA PRO A 48 5.72 37.21 -9.54
C PRO A 48 4.85 37.40 -8.30
N ASN A 49 3.76 36.64 -8.19
CA ASN A 49 2.86 36.74 -7.04
C ASN A 49 3.51 36.09 -5.81
N GLN A 50 4.08 36.93 -4.94
CA GLN A 50 4.75 36.48 -3.72
C GLN A 50 3.77 35.94 -2.66
N TYR A 51 2.48 36.26 -2.75
CA TYR A 51 1.45 35.84 -1.80
C TYR A 51 0.89 34.43 -2.08
N ARG A 52 1.05 33.93 -3.31
CA ARG A 52 0.64 32.57 -3.69
C ARG A 52 1.81 31.76 -4.27
N PRO A 53 2.87 31.52 -3.47
CA PRO A 53 3.97 30.69 -3.92
C PRO A 53 3.58 29.21 -3.94
N THR A 54 4.26 28.46 -4.79
CA THR A 54 4.30 27.01 -4.72
C THR A 54 5.52 26.58 -3.94
N PHE A 55 5.33 25.68 -2.99
CA PHE A 55 6.41 25.03 -2.28
C PHE A 55 6.62 23.63 -2.83
N VAL A 56 7.88 23.30 -3.04
CA VAL A 56 8.35 21.96 -3.41
C VAL A 56 9.33 21.51 -2.35
N VAL A 57 9.15 20.29 -1.84
CA VAL A 57 10.09 19.68 -0.89
C VAL A 57 10.67 18.45 -1.58
N TYR A 58 11.98 18.49 -1.80
CA TYR A 58 12.70 17.42 -2.46
C TYR A 58 13.78 16.84 -1.54
N HIS A 59 13.76 15.53 -1.34
CA HIS A 59 14.75 14.82 -0.57
C HIS A 59 15.71 14.15 -1.54
N THR A 60 16.97 14.58 -1.56
CA THR A 60 17.98 14.07 -2.52
C THR A 60 18.26 12.58 -2.37
N GLN A 61 17.91 12.00 -1.23
CA GLN A 61 18.08 10.58 -0.91
C GLN A 61 16.93 9.71 -1.43
N THR A 62 15.83 10.30 -1.91
CA THR A 62 14.64 9.56 -2.36
C THR A 62 14.17 10.02 -3.75
N PRO A 63 13.44 9.17 -4.50
CA PRO A 63 12.87 9.55 -5.78
C PRO A 63 11.57 10.37 -5.64
N TYR A 64 11.20 10.78 -4.43
CA TYR A 64 9.92 11.45 -4.17
C TYR A 64 10.07 12.96 -4.04
N VAL A 65 9.06 13.67 -4.52
CA VAL A 65 8.95 15.11 -4.43
C VAL A 65 7.54 15.50 -3.98
N PHE A 66 7.45 16.38 -3.00
CA PHE A 66 6.19 16.89 -2.48
C PHE A 66 5.94 18.28 -3.04
N ILE A 67 4.74 18.51 -3.58
CA ILE A 67 4.39 19.77 -4.25
C ILE A 67 3.07 20.26 -3.66
N THR A 68 3.03 21.51 -3.18
CA THR A 68 1.78 22.15 -2.76
C THR A 68 0.86 22.40 -3.96
N SER A 69 -0.45 22.54 -3.72
CA SER A 69 -1.44 22.82 -4.78
C SER A 69 -0.96 23.89 -5.76
N LEU A 70 -0.90 23.51 -7.04
CA LEU A 70 -0.33 24.27 -8.14
C LEU A 70 -1.38 24.40 -9.24
N LEU A 71 -1.44 25.57 -9.88
CA LEU A 71 -2.28 25.77 -11.06
C LEU A 71 -1.81 24.85 -12.20
N ASN A 72 -2.76 24.19 -12.86
CA ASN A 72 -2.48 23.23 -13.94
C ASN A 72 -1.60 23.81 -15.05
N THR A 73 -1.64 25.12 -15.28
CA THR A 73 -0.82 25.83 -16.28
C THR A 73 0.68 25.74 -15.99
N PHE A 74 1.10 25.81 -14.72
CA PHE A 74 2.52 25.81 -14.34
C PHE A 74 3.06 24.40 -14.08
N ARG A 75 2.17 23.42 -13.94
CA ARG A 75 2.51 22.04 -13.59
C ARG A 75 3.46 21.37 -14.58
N PRO A 76 3.25 21.43 -15.91
CA PRO A 76 4.17 20.81 -16.87
C PRO A 76 5.58 21.39 -16.79
N VAL A 77 5.69 22.71 -16.65
CA VAL A 77 6.98 23.42 -16.55
C VAL A 77 7.74 23.00 -15.29
N LEU A 78 7.03 22.92 -14.15
CA LEU A 78 7.63 22.46 -12.90
C LEU A 78 8.10 21.01 -12.99
N CYS A 79 7.26 20.11 -13.51
CA CYS A 79 7.61 18.70 -13.68
C CYS A 79 8.84 18.51 -14.57
N GLN A 80 8.93 19.24 -15.70
CA GLN A 80 10.08 19.18 -16.60
C GLN A 80 11.36 19.70 -15.93
N ALA A 81 11.28 20.79 -15.16
CA ALA A 81 12.44 21.29 -14.41
C ALA A 81 12.92 20.30 -13.34
N LEU A 82 12.00 19.63 -12.64
CA LEU A 82 12.33 18.58 -11.68
C LEU A 82 13.02 17.38 -12.35
N LEU A 83 12.49 16.91 -13.47
CA LEU A 83 13.08 15.79 -14.23
C LEU A 83 14.49 16.11 -14.73
N SER A 84 14.65 17.28 -15.37
CA SER A 84 15.92 17.75 -15.91
C SER A 84 16.98 17.95 -14.83
N ALA A 85 16.59 18.51 -13.68
CA ALA A 85 17.50 18.77 -12.58
C ALA A 85 17.89 17.49 -11.81
N ALA A 86 16.94 16.59 -11.56
CA ALA A 86 17.16 15.35 -10.83
C ALA A 86 17.69 14.18 -11.69
N LYS A 87 17.77 14.36 -13.02
CA LYS A 87 18.21 13.34 -13.99
C LYS A 87 17.33 12.08 -13.99
N TYR A 88 16.02 12.25 -13.83
CA TYR A 88 15.03 11.18 -13.97
C TYR A 88 14.35 11.24 -15.34
N SER A 89 13.90 10.08 -15.85
CA SER A 89 13.23 9.97 -17.16
C SER A 89 11.73 10.28 -17.10
N GLN A 90 11.09 10.02 -15.95
CA GLN A 90 9.64 10.17 -15.80
C GLN A 90 9.26 10.58 -14.38
N ILE A 91 8.18 11.37 -14.27
CA ILE A 91 7.55 11.76 -13.01
C ILE A 91 6.09 11.33 -13.06
N GLN A 92 5.61 10.72 -11.98
CA GLN A 92 4.22 10.26 -11.84
C GLN A 92 3.61 10.90 -10.60
N GLU A 93 2.39 11.41 -10.74
CA GLU A 93 1.61 11.87 -9.59
C GLU A 93 1.11 10.65 -8.82
N MET A 94 1.47 10.57 -7.54
CA MET A 94 0.78 9.69 -6.62
C MET A 94 -0.55 10.36 -6.27
N GLU A 95 -1.67 9.65 -6.35
CA GLU A 95 -3.00 10.14 -5.95
C GLU A 95 -3.13 10.26 -4.42
N LEU A 96 -2.17 10.95 -3.79
CA LEU A 96 -2.01 11.10 -2.36
C LEU A 96 -1.87 12.58 -2.01
N LYS A 97 -2.81 13.10 -1.21
CA LYS A 97 -2.87 14.51 -0.79
C LYS A 97 -3.12 14.56 0.73
N SER A 98 -2.43 15.45 1.44
CA SER A 98 -2.65 15.70 2.87
C SER A 98 -2.36 17.15 3.22
N ARG A 99 -2.84 17.57 4.40
CA ARG A 99 -2.50 18.85 5.03
C ARG A 99 -1.28 18.77 5.94
N CYS A 100 -0.82 17.56 6.29
CA CYS A 100 0.38 17.32 7.09
C CYS A 100 1.49 16.74 6.21
N LEU A 101 2.58 17.48 6.04
CA LEU A 101 3.73 17.04 5.25
C LEU A 101 4.42 15.84 5.91
N ASP A 102 4.60 15.87 7.23
CA ASP A 102 5.28 14.80 7.97
C ASP A 102 4.55 13.46 7.82
N SER A 103 3.22 13.45 7.96
CA SER A 103 2.42 12.25 7.73
C SER A 103 2.49 11.75 6.27
N LEU A 104 2.57 12.67 5.29
CA LEU A 104 2.74 12.28 3.89
C LEU A 104 4.12 11.66 3.65
N LYS A 105 5.14 12.26 4.27
CA LYS A 105 6.52 11.80 4.25
C LYS A 105 6.62 10.40 4.85
N ASP A 106 6.05 10.19 6.04
CA ASP A 106 6.02 8.89 6.72
C ASP A 106 5.35 7.82 5.85
N LEU A 107 4.22 8.12 5.20
CA LEU A 107 3.52 7.13 4.37
C LEU A 107 4.34 6.72 3.14
N VAL A 108 4.94 7.71 2.45
CA VAL A 108 5.70 7.48 1.22
C VAL A 108 7.06 6.85 1.54
N PHE A 109 7.74 7.32 2.58
CA PHE A 109 9.05 6.82 2.97
C PHE A 109 8.96 5.47 3.68
N LYS A 110 7.88 5.18 4.44
CA LYS A 110 7.66 3.83 4.97
C LYS A 110 7.51 2.80 3.85
N ARG A 111 6.88 3.16 2.73
CA ARG A 111 6.84 2.28 1.53
C ARG A 111 8.21 2.14 0.86
N PHE A 112 9.05 3.17 0.92
CA PHE A 112 10.42 3.14 0.41
C PHE A 112 11.36 2.31 1.29
N THR A 113 11.27 2.46 2.61
CA THR A 113 12.07 1.72 3.60
C THR A 113 11.53 0.33 3.89
N GLN A 114 10.27 0.01 3.54
CA GLN A 114 9.75 -1.37 3.57
C GLN A 114 10.44 -2.30 2.56
N VAL A 115 11.25 -1.77 1.64
CA VAL A 115 12.13 -2.59 0.79
C VAL A 115 13.49 -2.85 1.46
N SER A 116 13.82 -2.20 2.59
CA SER A 116 15.11 -2.36 3.28
C SER A 116 15.10 -1.97 4.76
N LEU A 117 14.52 -2.81 5.63
CA LEU A 117 14.83 -2.87 7.07
C LEU A 117 14.79 -4.35 7.46
N SER A 118 15.90 -5.10 7.31
CA SER A 118 16.95 -5.25 8.33
C SER A 118 16.58 -4.65 9.69
N LEU A 119 16.32 -5.52 10.65
CA LEU A 119 15.99 -5.23 12.05
C LEU A 119 17.15 -4.52 12.75
N ASP A 120 16.89 -3.40 13.43
CA ASP A 120 17.84 -2.73 14.34
C ASP A 120 17.92 -3.49 15.67
N ALA A 121 19.14 -3.82 16.11
CA ALA A 121 19.44 -4.64 17.29
C ALA A 121 19.30 -3.89 18.64
N ARG A 122 18.94 -2.60 18.64
CA ARG A 122 18.76 -1.79 19.87
C ARG A 122 17.30 -1.55 20.27
N VAL A 123 16.35 -2.02 19.47
CA VAL A 123 14.97 -2.15 19.96
C VAL A 123 14.96 -3.36 20.88
N THR A 124 14.78 -3.14 22.19
CA THR A 124 14.32 -4.23 23.06
C THR A 124 12.98 -4.69 22.52
N TYR A 125 13.02 -5.81 21.82
CA TYR A 125 11.92 -6.35 21.05
C TYR A 125 10.97 -7.03 22.05
N GLU A 126 10.07 -6.23 22.64
CA GLU A 126 9.09 -6.67 23.64
C GLU A 126 8.23 -7.85 23.14
N ASN A 127 8.24 -8.12 21.82
CA ASN A 127 7.44 -9.14 21.18
C ASN A 127 8.25 -10.32 20.60
N LEU A 128 9.49 -10.60 21.05
CA LEU A 128 10.41 -11.55 20.35
C LEU A 128 9.83 -12.93 20.31
N LYS A 129 9.36 -13.33 21.48
CA LYS A 129 8.65 -14.58 21.70
C LYS A 129 7.44 -14.69 20.80
N GLU A 130 6.67 -13.61 20.63
CA GLU A 130 5.48 -13.62 19.77
C GLU A 130 5.85 -13.69 18.29
N LYS A 131 6.88 -12.95 17.85
CA LYS A 131 7.35 -13.01 16.47
C LYS A 131 7.91 -14.40 16.15
N GLU A 132 8.69 -14.97 17.05
CA GLU A 132 9.20 -16.34 16.94
C GLU A 132 8.05 -17.35 16.91
N ARG A 133 7.04 -17.18 17.77
CA ARG A 133 5.82 -17.99 17.78
C ARG A 133 5.07 -17.91 16.44
N ILE A 134 4.88 -16.69 15.92
CA ILE A 134 4.21 -16.46 14.62
C ILE A 134 5.01 -17.11 13.49
N HIS A 135 6.34 -16.94 13.47
CA HIS A 135 7.19 -17.57 12.46
C HIS A 135 7.19 -19.10 12.56
N HIS A 136 7.22 -19.66 13.77
CA HIS A 136 7.11 -21.11 14.00
C HIS A 136 5.80 -21.64 13.42
N LEU A 137 4.67 -21.06 13.83
CA LEU A 137 3.34 -21.49 13.42
C LEU A 137 3.11 -21.34 11.90
N THR A 138 3.66 -20.29 11.30
CA THR A 138 3.61 -20.08 9.85
C THR A 138 4.40 -21.15 9.10
N ARG A 139 5.59 -21.53 9.59
CA ARG A 139 6.41 -22.61 9.01
C ARG A 139 5.77 -23.97 9.16
N GLU A 140 5.17 -24.27 10.31
CA GLU A 140 4.43 -25.53 10.50
C GLU A 140 3.25 -25.67 9.53
N THR A 141 2.58 -24.55 9.23
CA THR A 141 1.38 -24.56 8.40
C THR A 141 1.68 -24.62 6.90
N PHE A 142 2.66 -23.84 6.42
CA PHE A 142 2.95 -23.69 4.99
C PHE A 142 4.24 -24.37 4.54
N GLY A 143 5.07 -24.85 5.47
CA GLY A 143 6.42 -25.32 5.21
C GLY A 143 7.43 -24.19 4.99
N ASP A 144 8.68 -24.56 4.73
CA ASP A 144 9.78 -23.65 4.42
C ASP A 144 9.99 -23.45 2.92
N GLY A 145 9.52 -24.38 2.10
CA GLY A 145 9.68 -24.36 0.64
C GLY A 145 8.81 -23.32 -0.08
N PRO A 146 9.02 -23.17 -1.40
CA PRO A 146 8.14 -22.35 -2.23
C PRO A 146 6.74 -22.97 -2.32
N LEU A 147 5.70 -22.15 -2.19
CA LEU A 147 4.32 -22.59 -2.36
C LEU A 147 3.93 -22.63 -3.85
N PRO A 148 3.01 -23.52 -4.25
CA PRO A 148 2.53 -23.57 -5.62
C PRO A 148 1.82 -22.27 -5.98
N LYS A 149 2.05 -21.78 -7.21
CA LYS A 149 1.44 -20.55 -7.70
C LYS A 149 -0.07 -20.76 -7.87
N LEU A 150 -0.86 -20.03 -7.09
CA LEU A 150 -2.31 -19.99 -7.19
C LEU A 150 -2.75 -18.54 -7.32
N GLU A 151 -3.64 -18.24 -8.27
CA GLU A 151 -4.05 -16.85 -8.48
C GLU A 151 -5.30 -16.47 -7.69
N ASN A 152 -6.23 -17.42 -7.56
CA ASN A 152 -7.57 -17.12 -7.05
C ASN A 152 -8.10 -18.24 -6.12
N ALA A 153 -8.85 -17.86 -5.09
CA ALA A 153 -9.66 -18.76 -4.28
C ALA A 153 -11.03 -18.14 -3.95
N SER A 154 -12.08 -18.96 -3.83
CA SER A 154 -13.44 -18.50 -3.54
C SER A 154 -14.14 -19.33 -2.47
N TYR A 155 -14.90 -18.66 -1.61
CA TYR A 155 -15.69 -19.25 -0.55
C TYR A 155 -17.13 -18.80 -0.71
N LYS A 156 -18.03 -19.75 -0.92
CA LYS A 156 -19.48 -19.53 -1.03
C LYS A 156 -20.12 -19.99 0.27
N LEU A 157 -20.57 -19.04 1.08
CA LEU A 157 -21.33 -19.28 2.29
C LEU A 157 -22.83 -19.32 1.96
N GLU A 158 -23.52 -20.35 2.41
CA GLU A 158 -24.97 -20.48 2.34
C GLU A 158 -25.47 -20.97 3.71
N THR A 159 -26.01 -20.06 4.52
CA THR A 159 -26.45 -20.35 5.89
C THR A 159 -27.75 -19.62 6.20
N THR A 160 -28.49 -20.12 7.19
CA THR A 160 -29.73 -19.48 7.65
C THR A 160 -29.47 -18.63 8.88
N PHE A 161 -30.25 -17.55 9.05
CA PHE A 161 -30.18 -16.74 10.26
C PHE A 161 -30.75 -17.54 11.45
N LYS A 162 -29.95 -17.71 12.50
CA LYS A 162 -30.35 -18.39 13.74
C LYS A 162 -30.67 -17.33 14.79
N GLY A 163 -31.87 -16.75 14.71
CA GLY A 163 -32.40 -15.81 15.70
C GLY A 163 -33.64 -16.36 16.41
N GLU A 164 -34.13 -15.65 17.42
CA GLU A 164 -35.43 -15.97 18.04
C GLU A 164 -36.55 -15.98 16.99
N HIS A 165 -37.51 -16.88 17.18
CA HIS A 165 -38.63 -17.06 16.25
C HIS A 165 -39.47 -15.78 16.22
N GLY A 166 -39.43 -15.02 15.12
CA GLY A 166 -40.28 -13.83 14.96
C GLY A 166 -39.78 -12.74 14.01
N ILE A 167 -38.54 -12.80 13.52
CA ILE A 167 -37.99 -11.71 12.67
C ILE A 167 -38.29 -11.93 11.17
N ALA A 168 -38.53 -13.16 10.72
CA ALA A 168 -38.91 -13.46 9.34
C ALA A 168 -39.82 -14.69 9.26
N GLU A 169 -40.92 -14.60 8.50
CA GLU A 169 -41.89 -15.69 8.28
C GLU A 169 -41.31 -16.86 7.46
N LYS A 170 -40.20 -16.63 6.74
CA LYS A 170 -39.51 -17.64 5.94
C LYS A 170 -38.03 -17.65 6.31
N ILE A 171 -37.52 -18.82 6.66
CA ILE A 171 -36.09 -19.06 6.88
C ILE A 171 -35.41 -19.19 5.51
N GLU A 172 -35.16 -18.06 4.85
CA GLU A 172 -34.37 -18.04 3.61
C GLU A 172 -32.86 -18.05 3.92
N PRO A 173 -32.06 -18.90 3.26
CA PRO A 173 -30.63 -18.88 3.44
C PRO A 173 -30.04 -17.63 2.79
N PHE A 174 -29.20 -16.90 3.53
CA PHE A 174 -28.42 -15.84 2.94
C PHE A 174 -27.15 -16.40 2.30
N ARG A 175 -26.74 -15.76 1.21
CA ARG A 175 -25.62 -16.19 0.38
C ARG A 175 -24.54 -15.12 0.37
N CYS A 176 -23.33 -15.49 0.73
CA CYS A 176 -22.16 -14.61 0.68
C CYS A 176 -21.05 -15.28 -0.13
N VAL A 177 -20.34 -14.51 -0.96
CA VAL A 177 -19.20 -15.01 -1.74
C VAL A 177 -17.98 -14.15 -1.44
N VAL A 178 -16.96 -14.78 -0.87
CA VAL A 178 -15.64 -14.16 -0.68
C VAL A 178 -14.72 -14.66 -1.77
N LYS A 179 -14.03 -13.76 -2.47
CA LYS A 179 -13.04 -14.09 -3.49
C LYS A 179 -11.70 -13.43 -3.13
N PHE A 180 -10.66 -14.23 -3.14
CA PHE A 180 -9.28 -13.77 -3.01
C PHE A 180 -8.60 -13.86 -4.37
N SER A 181 -7.83 -12.83 -4.72
CA SER A 181 -7.06 -12.77 -5.96
C SER A 181 -5.69 -12.15 -5.70
N SER A 182 -4.63 -12.78 -6.20
CA SER A 182 -3.24 -12.33 -6.10
C SER A 182 -2.39 -13.08 -7.13
N PRO A 183 -1.31 -12.51 -7.68
CA PRO A 183 -0.38 -13.24 -8.55
C PRO A 183 0.23 -14.50 -7.91
N ASN A 184 0.34 -14.53 -6.58
CA ASN A 184 0.72 -15.71 -5.81
C ASN A 184 -0.02 -15.72 -4.46
N LEU A 185 -1.27 -16.16 -4.51
CA LEU A 185 -2.21 -16.13 -3.39
C LEU A 185 -1.71 -16.90 -2.16
N LEU A 186 -1.07 -18.06 -2.34
CA LEU A 186 -0.62 -18.86 -1.20
C LEU A 186 0.54 -18.20 -0.46
N GLU A 187 1.50 -17.62 -1.19
CA GLU A 187 2.56 -16.79 -0.56
C GLU A 187 1.98 -15.53 0.09
N SER A 188 0.96 -14.94 -0.52
CA SER A 188 0.27 -13.78 0.06
C SER A 188 -0.38 -14.14 1.39
N ILE A 189 -1.09 -15.27 1.46
CA ILE A 189 -1.71 -15.78 2.70
C ILE A 189 -0.65 -16.13 3.75
N ARG A 190 0.44 -16.81 3.36
CA ARG A 190 1.58 -17.13 4.25
C ARG A 190 2.18 -15.88 4.89
N SER A 191 2.21 -14.76 4.17
CA SER A 191 2.80 -13.51 4.65
C SER A 191 1.93 -12.71 5.63
N LEU A 192 0.61 -12.97 5.70
CA LEU A 192 -0.35 -12.13 6.44
C LEU A 192 -0.05 -12.01 7.93
N ALA A 193 0.25 -13.13 8.59
CA ALA A 193 0.56 -13.17 10.02
C ALA A 193 1.94 -12.57 10.33
N PRO A 194 3.03 -12.96 9.64
CA PRO A 194 4.35 -12.33 9.80
C PRO A 194 4.35 -10.82 9.53
N SER A 195 3.49 -10.32 8.63
CA SER A 195 3.38 -8.88 8.33
C SER A 195 2.46 -8.12 9.29
N GLY A 196 1.80 -8.79 10.23
CA GLY A 196 0.86 -8.17 11.18
C GLY A 196 -0.47 -7.73 10.56
N VAL A 197 -0.83 -8.27 9.40
CA VAL A 197 -2.11 -7.98 8.71
C VAL A 197 -3.23 -8.91 9.20
N ALA A 198 -2.86 -10.11 9.66
CA ALA A 198 -3.78 -11.06 10.28
C ALA A 198 -3.18 -11.61 11.57
N GLU A 199 -4.05 -12.06 12.47
CA GLU A 199 -3.66 -12.76 13.68
C GLU A 199 -3.21 -14.21 13.37
N ALA A 200 -2.25 -14.73 14.13
CA ALA A 200 -1.77 -16.10 14.00
C ALA A 200 -2.40 -17.02 15.08
N PRO A 201 -2.92 -18.21 14.73
CA PRO A 201 -2.85 -18.87 13.42
C PRO A 201 -3.80 -18.28 12.38
N ILE A 202 -3.35 -18.31 11.12
CA ILE A 202 -4.23 -18.06 9.98
C ILE A 202 -5.34 -19.10 9.96
N SER A 203 -6.56 -18.65 9.66
CA SER A 203 -7.75 -19.50 9.60
C SER A 203 -7.54 -20.77 8.78
N SER A 204 -8.00 -21.90 9.33
CA SER A 204 -7.96 -23.21 8.66
C SER A 204 -8.67 -23.23 7.32
N LEU A 205 -9.62 -22.31 7.09
CA LEU A 205 -10.27 -22.14 5.80
C LEU A 205 -9.23 -21.81 4.71
N LEU A 206 -8.31 -20.90 5.00
CA LEU A 206 -7.29 -20.46 4.04
C LEU A 206 -6.10 -21.44 3.98
N THR A 207 -5.69 -21.99 5.12
CA THR A 207 -4.51 -22.88 5.19
C THR A 207 -4.80 -24.26 4.60
N CYS A 208 -6.06 -24.67 4.48
CA CYS A 208 -6.42 -25.95 3.89
C CYS A 208 -6.36 -26.01 2.35
N ILE A 209 -6.20 -24.87 1.66
CA ILE A 209 -6.14 -24.81 0.19
C ILE A 209 -5.09 -25.77 -0.39
N PRO A 210 -3.80 -25.72 -0.01
CA PRO A 210 -2.79 -26.65 -0.51
C PRO A 210 -3.08 -28.09 -0.11
N HIS A 211 -3.53 -28.35 1.12
CA HIS A 211 -3.83 -29.70 1.60
C HIS A 211 -5.01 -30.36 0.90
N ARG A 212 -6.03 -29.59 0.53
CA ARG A 212 -7.23 -30.09 -0.15
C ARG A 212 -7.14 -30.01 -1.67
N ALA A 213 -6.07 -29.40 -2.20
CA ALA A 213 -5.85 -29.18 -3.64
C ALA A 213 -7.08 -28.57 -4.35
N ARG A 214 -7.76 -27.61 -3.69
CA ARG A 214 -8.98 -26.96 -4.21
C ARG A 214 -8.99 -25.49 -3.85
N ASN A 215 -9.54 -24.67 -4.75
CA ASN A 215 -9.64 -23.22 -4.60
C ASN A 215 -11.09 -22.69 -4.61
N MET A 216 -12.09 -23.58 -4.54
CA MET A 216 -13.49 -23.22 -4.38
C MET A 216 -14.09 -24.03 -3.24
N PHE A 217 -14.67 -23.33 -2.28
CA PHE A 217 -15.25 -23.92 -1.08
C PHE A 217 -16.71 -23.53 -0.96
N LYS A 218 -17.56 -24.48 -0.61
CA LYS A 218 -18.95 -24.23 -0.21
C LYS A 218 -19.06 -24.50 1.29
N ILE A 219 -19.45 -23.47 2.03
CA ILE A 219 -19.68 -23.53 3.47
C ILE A 219 -21.19 -23.46 3.67
N SER A 220 -21.75 -24.48 4.31
CA SER A 220 -23.18 -24.56 4.59
C SER A 220 -23.44 -25.22 5.93
N ASP A 221 -24.61 -24.97 6.49
CA ASP A 221 -25.06 -25.63 7.71
C ASP A 221 -25.03 -27.17 7.57
N LYS A 222 -24.60 -27.86 8.63
CA LYS A 222 -24.61 -29.32 8.70
C LYS A 222 -26.06 -29.79 8.69
N LYS A 223 -26.48 -30.51 7.64
CA LYS A 223 -27.80 -31.17 7.64
C LYS A 223 -27.83 -32.23 8.74
N PRO A 224 -28.90 -32.33 9.53
CA PRO A 224 -29.07 -33.47 10.43
C PRO A 224 -29.12 -34.75 9.57
N MET A 225 -28.30 -35.74 9.92
CA MET A 225 -28.34 -37.07 9.29
C MET A 225 -29.70 -37.69 9.62
N GLN A 226 -30.51 -38.01 8.61
CA GLN A 226 -31.71 -38.81 8.81
C GLN A 226 -31.28 -40.24 9.16
N PRO A 227 -31.81 -40.84 10.23
CA PRO A 227 -31.63 -42.28 10.47
C PRO A 227 -32.31 -43.03 9.33
N THR A 228 -31.56 -43.92 8.67
CA THR A 228 -32.08 -44.85 7.69
C THR A 228 -33.15 -45.71 8.35
N SER A 229 -34.40 -45.48 7.99
CA SER A 229 -35.50 -46.38 8.31
C SER A 229 -35.33 -47.67 7.50
N SER A 230 -34.66 -48.66 8.10
CA SER A 230 -34.77 -50.04 7.66
C SER A 230 -36.14 -50.56 8.09
N GLN A 231 -37.15 -50.33 7.24
CA GLN A 231 -38.34 -51.19 7.22
C GLN A 231 -37.91 -52.53 6.65
N ALA A 232 -37.99 -53.58 7.47
CA ALA A 232 -38.14 -54.95 6.99
C ALA A 232 -39.42 -55.49 7.62
N THR A 233 -40.47 -55.52 6.80
CA THR A 233 -41.70 -56.29 7.01
C THR A 233 -41.46 -57.73 6.59
N ASN A 234 -41.55 -58.65 7.55
CA ASN A 234 -42.27 -59.94 7.55
C ASN A 234 -41.63 -60.91 8.54
#